data_AF-A0A8S2SW01-F1
#
_entry.id   AF-A0A8S2SW01-F1
#
_cell.length_a   1.000
_cell.length_b   1.000
_cell.length_c   1.000
_cell.angle_alpha   90.00
_cell.angle_beta   90.00
_cell.angle_gamma   90.00
#
_symmetry.space_group_name_H-M   'P 1'
#
loop_
_entity.id
_entity.type
_entity.pdbx_description
1 polymer ?
#
loop_
_entity_poly.entity_id
_entity_poly.type
_entity_poly.pdbx_seq_one_letter_code
_entity_poly.pdbx_strand_id
1 'polypeptide(L)' 'NAHKLPTGCSSVKALGSVAPNAKNEVKLNDDIAVPMGPGEAATAHSAKGYSLNYNEFIVYDIKQVRLRYLIK' A
#
# COMPACT_ATOMS: atom_id res chain seq x y z
N ASN A 1 14.37 0.88 -12.97
CA ASN A 1 14.14 -0.58 -12.88
C ASN A 1 13.41 -0.93 -11.58
N ALA A 2 12.10 -0.70 -11.48
CA ALA A 2 11.35 -0.98 -10.24
C ALA A 2 10.96 -2.47 -10.09
N HIS A 3 10.88 -3.23 -11.19
CA HIS A 3 10.56 -4.66 -11.19
C HIS A 3 11.71 -5.55 -10.69
N LYS A 4 12.91 -5.00 -10.49
CA LYS A 4 14.06 -5.72 -9.91
C LYS A 4 13.99 -5.55 -8.40
N LEU A 5 13.26 -6.43 -7.74
CA LEU A 5 13.03 -6.35 -6.30
C LEU A 5 14.27 -6.77 -5.50
N PRO A 6 14.52 -6.13 -4.35
CA PRO A 6 15.49 -6.64 -3.39
C PRO A 6 15.16 -8.09 -3.00
N THR A 7 16.19 -8.86 -2.63
CA THR A 7 16.02 -10.23 -2.15
C THR A 7 15.03 -10.27 -0.98
N GLY A 8 14.02 -11.14 -1.08
CA GLY A 8 12.98 -11.29 -0.06
C GLY A 8 11.76 -10.38 -0.23
N CYS A 9 11.77 -9.47 -1.20
CA CYS A 9 10.61 -8.63 -1.52
C CYS A 9 9.79 -9.22 -2.68
N SER A 10 8.47 -9.20 -2.56
CA SER A 10 7.52 -9.72 -3.57
C SER A 10 6.60 -8.64 -4.15
N SER A 11 6.77 -7.39 -3.75
CA SER A 11 5.97 -6.24 -4.19
C SER A 11 6.76 -4.94 -4.00
N VAL A 12 6.25 -3.86 -4.58
CA VAL A 12 6.68 -2.49 -4.29
C VAL A 12 5.55 -1.77 -3.58
N LYS A 13 5.91 -1.05 -2.50
CA LYS A 13 5.07 -0.03 -1.89
C LYS A 13 5.69 1.33 -2.18
N ALA A 14 5.08 2.10 -3.08
CA ALA A 14 5.44 3.49 -3.28
C ALA A 14 4.83 4.31 -2.14
N LEU A 15 5.64 5.11 -1.46
CA LEU A 15 5.23 5.84 -0.27
C LEU A 15 4.69 7.22 -0.64
N GLY A 16 3.46 7.51 -0.20
CA GLY A 16 2.85 8.82 -0.30
C GLY A 16 2.99 9.64 0.97
N SER A 17 2.71 10.94 0.86
CA SER A 17 2.68 11.89 1.98
C SER A 17 1.48 11.70 2.90
N VAL A 18 0.45 10.98 2.47
CA VAL A 18 -0.75 10.64 3.25
C VAL A 18 -1.01 9.12 3.23
N ALA A 19 -1.26 8.54 4.40
CA ALA A 19 -1.55 7.12 4.56
C ALA A 19 -2.51 6.87 5.74
N PRO A 20 -3.32 5.79 5.72
CA PRO A 20 -4.10 5.39 6.88
C PRO A 20 -3.21 4.96 8.04
N ASN A 21 -3.65 5.22 9.27
CA ASN A 21 -2.94 4.79 10.48
C ASN A 21 -3.10 3.27 10.67
N ALA A 22 -2.00 2.55 10.86
CA ALA A 22 -2.02 1.11 11.09
C ALA A 22 -2.84 0.69 12.31
N LYS A 23 -3.02 1.59 13.30
CA LYS A 23 -3.89 1.36 14.46
C LYS A 23 -5.37 1.27 14.12
N ASN A 24 -5.78 1.80 12.96
CA ASN A 24 -7.17 1.75 12.50
C ASN A 24 -7.45 0.53 11.62
N GLU A 25 -6.47 -0.34 11.42
CA GLU A 25 -6.64 -1.55 10.61
C GLU A 25 -7.72 -2.46 11.22
N VAL A 26 -8.64 -2.90 10.36
CA VAL A 26 -9.65 -3.90 10.71
C VAL A 26 -9.35 -5.18 9.94
N LYS A 27 -9.42 -6.32 10.60
CA LYS A 27 -9.30 -7.62 9.93
C LYS A 27 -10.67 -8.15 9.50
N LEU A 28 -10.78 -8.53 8.24
CA LEU A 28 -11.89 -9.35 7.76
C LEU A 28 -11.58 -10.84 7.97
N ASN A 29 -12.51 -11.69 7.55
CA ASN A 29 -12.29 -13.14 7.45
C ASN A 29 -11.00 -13.45 6.66
N ASP A 30 -10.36 -14.57 6.96
CA ASP A 30 -9.09 -14.99 6.36
C ASP A 30 -7.90 -14.06 6.68
N ASP A 31 -7.95 -13.33 7.81
CA ASP A 31 -6.88 -12.41 8.26
C ASP A 31 -6.54 -11.28 7.26
N ILE A 32 -7.48 -10.91 6.38
CA ILE A 32 -7.29 -9.82 5.42
C ILE A 32 -7.35 -8.47 6.14
N ALA A 33 -6.23 -7.76 6.15
CA ALA A 33 -6.11 -6.40 6.66
C ALA A 33 -6.83 -5.38 5.76
N VAL A 34 -7.76 -4.61 6.33
CA VAL A 34 -8.43 -3.47 5.70
C VAL A 34 -7.90 -2.18 6.31
N PRO A 35 -7.16 -1.37 5.53
CA PRO A 35 -6.57 -0.13 6.04
C PRO A 35 -7.63 0.97 6.09
N MET A 36 -8.31 1.10 7.24
CA MET A 36 -9.37 2.09 7.42
C MET A 36 -8.82 3.51 7.54
N GLY A 37 -9.60 4.48 7.09
CA GLY A 37 -9.30 5.89 7.26
C GLY A 37 -9.46 6.39 8.72
N PRO A 38 -9.27 7.71 8.94
CA PRO A 38 -8.91 8.72 7.95
C PRO A 38 -7.45 8.60 7.50
N GLY A 39 -7.10 9.25 6.38
CA GLY A 39 -5.71 9.41 5.97
C GLY A 39 -4.99 10.43 6.84
N GLU A 40 -3.78 10.11 7.28
CA GLU A 40 -2.93 10.95 8.14
C GLU A 40 -1.61 11.24 7.43
N ALA A 41 -0.94 12.32 7.84
CA ALA A 41 0.38 12.68 7.29
C ALA A 41 1.39 11.56 7.58
N ALA A 42 1.97 10.99 6.53
CA ALA A 42 3.00 9.97 6.60
C ALA A 42 4.39 10.62 6.62
N THR A 43 5.29 10.03 7.41
CA THR A 43 6.69 10.50 7.56
C THR A 43 7.53 10.35 6.30
N ALA A 44 7.00 9.73 5.24
CA ALA A 44 7.68 9.54 3.97
C ALA A 44 7.61 10.81 3.11
N HIS A 45 8.46 11.78 3.42
CA HIS A 45 8.71 12.92 2.54
C HIS A 45 10.11 12.80 1.94
N SER A 46 10.19 12.79 0.61
CA SER A 46 11.46 13.07 -0.04
C SER A 46 11.78 14.56 0.21
N ALA A 47 12.92 14.85 0.82
CA ALA A 47 13.31 16.23 1.11
C ALA A 47 13.63 17.05 -0.16
N LYS A 48 13.63 16.41 -1.34
CA LYS A 48 13.94 17.02 -2.64
C LYS A 48 13.11 16.34 -3.75
N GLY A 49 12.24 17.10 -4.41
CA GLY A 49 11.48 16.65 -5.59
C GLY A 49 9.97 16.50 -5.36
N TYR A 50 9.29 15.91 -6.33
CA TYR A 50 7.87 15.56 -6.22
C TYR A 50 7.70 14.29 -5.39
N SER A 51 6.73 14.31 -4.48
CA SER A 51 6.33 13.13 -3.69
C SER A 51 4.91 12.73 -4.09
N LEU A 52 4.60 11.44 -3.97
CA LEU A 52 3.23 10.96 -4.17
C LEU A 52 2.32 11.49 -3.06
N ASN A 53 1.06 11.76 -3.38
CA ASN A 53 0.08 12.14 -2.36
C ASN A 53 -0.31 10.95 -1.48
N TYR A 54 -0.48 9.76 -2.08
CA TYR A 54 -0.93 8.56 -1.39
C TYR A 54 -0.05 7.35 -1.71
N ASN A 55 -0.13 6.32 -0.88
CA ASN A 55 0.59 5.07 -1.14
C ASN A 55 0.02 4.34 -2.37
N GLU A 56 0.91 3.72 -3.14
CA GLU A 56 0.56 2.80 -4.22
C GLU A 56 1.23 1.44 -3.97
N PHE A 57 0.53 0.36 -4.30
CA PHE A 57 1.02 -1.00 -4.12
C PHE A 57 1.05 -1.72 -5.47
N ILE A 58 2.20 -2.28 -5.82
CA ILE A 58 2.44 -2.95 -7.11
C ILE A 58 2.92 -4.36 -6.82
N VAL A 59 2.23 -5.35 -7.40
CA VAL A 59 2.61 -6.76 -7.39
C VAL A 59 3.00 -7.19 -8.81
N TYR A 60 3.83 -8.23 -8.93
CA TYR A 60 4.40 -8.65 -10.22
C TYR A 60 3.93 -10.04 -10.67
N ASP A 61 3.27 -10.80 -9.79
CA ASP A 61 2.62 -12.07 -10.13
C ASP A 61 1.10 -11.95 -9.94
N ILE A 62 0.33 -12.34 -10.95
CA ILE A 62 -1.13 -12.37 -10.92
C ILE A 62 -1.68 -13.25 -9.79
N LYS A 63 -0.91 -14.26 -9.35
CA LYS A 63 -1.28 -15.15 -8.24
C LYS A 63 -1.34 -14.41 -6.90
N GLN A 64 -0.79 -13.20 -6.80
CA GLN A 64 -0.87 -12.35 -5.60
C GLN A 64 -2.20 -11.57 -5.51
N VAL A 65 -3.06 -11.65 -6.53
CA VAL A 65 -4.31 -10.88 -6.61
C VAL A 65 -5.51 -11.82 -6.62
N ARG A 66 -6.51 -11.53 -5.78
CA ARG A 66 -7.82 -12.19 -5.78
C ARG A 66 -8.90 -11.13 -5.59
N LEU A 67 -9.72 -10.88 -6.63
CA LEU A 67 -10.87 -9.99 -6.53
C LEU A 67 -11.90 -10.57 -5.54
N ARG A 68 -12.41 -9.74 -4.62
CA ARG A 68 -13.35 -10.18 -3.56
C ARG A 68 -14.71 -9.50 -3.64
N TYR A 69 -14.74 -8.22 -3.98
CA TYR A 69 -15.95 -7.40 -3.99
C TYR A 69 -15.99 -6.50 -5.21
N LEU A 70 -17.20 -6.23 -5.68
CA LEU A 70 -17.50 -5.18 -6.66
C LEU A 70 -18.53 -4.26 -6.00
N ILE A 71 -18.18 -2.99 -5.83
CA ILE A 71 -19.06 -2.00 -5.21
C ILE A 71 -19.93 -1.38 -6.33
N LYS A 72 -21.22 -1.22 -6.05
CA LYS A 72 -22.19 -0.62 -6.98
C LYS A 72 -22.18 0.91 -6.89
#